data_AF-A0A2M7ICR6-F1
#
_entry.id   AF-A0A2M7ICR6-F1
#
_cell.length_a   1.000
_cell.length_b   1.000
_cell.length_c   1.000
_cell.angle_alpha   90.00
_cell.angle_beta   90.00
_cell.angle_gamma   90.00
#
_symmetry.space_group_name_H-M   'P 1'
#
loop_
_entity.id
_entity.type
_entity.pdbx_description
1 polymer ?
#
loop_
_entity_poly.entity_id
_entity_poly.type
_entity_poly.pdbx_seq_one_letter_code
_entity_poly.pdbx_strand_id
1 'polypeptide(L)'
;MINQFEMQLTQKYVSQYRKSSKKERGQILFDYCQLTKVKRNTAVRRLLRKRLTPIIYPIKRKGKRRGPKTKYLIVHKNLLYKCWILSGKICAERLVVMIPDYLIQLKKSGKINPYSLDDIKIVRNISESTVKRIIKTFPENILSSLYPKKRKGNLSLYKQIPIKANFGSKVT
;
A
#
# COMPACT_ATOMS: atom_id res chain seq x y z
N MET A 1 -21.32 41.96 -8.11
CA MET A 1 -21.14 41.63 -9.54
C MET A 1 -19.69 41.32 -9.94
N ILE A 2 -18.67 42.01 -9.40
CA ILE A 2 -17.24 41.83 -9.77
C ILE A 2 -16.74 40.37 -9.62
N ASN A 3 -17.12 39.68 -8.54
CA ASN A 3 -16.68 38.30 -8.28
C ASN A 3 -17.18 37.27 -9.31
N GLN A 4 -18.37 37.49 -9.91
CA GLN A 4 -18.93 36.55 -10.88
C GLN A 4 -18.25 36.66 -12.24
N PHE A 5 -17.93 37.90 -12.64
CA PHE A 5 -17.15 38.20 -13.84
C PHE A 5 -15.73 37.63 -13.76
N GLU A 6 -15.03 37.83 -12.64
CA GLU A 6 -13.71 37.24 -12.43
C GLU A 6 -13.73 35.71 -12.49
N MET A 7 -14.80 35.08 -12.00
CA MET A 7 -14.94 33.63 -12.01
C MET A 7 -15.12 33.08 -13.44
N GLN A 8 -15.98 33.68 -14.26
CA GLN A 8 -16.22 33.26 -15.65
C GLN A 8 -14.98 33.49 -16.53
N LEU A 9 -14.31 34.63 -16.37
CA LEU A 9 -13.07 34.95 -17.09
C LEU A 9 -11.97 33.93 -16.76
N THR A 10 -11.82 33.59 -15.47
CA THR A 10 -10.83 32.59 -15.04
C THR A 10 -11.11 31.21 -15.64
N GLN A 11 -12.38 30.79 -15.75
CA GLN A 11 -12.73 29.50 -16.37
C GLN A 11 -12.34 29.44 -17.86
N LYS A 12 -12.57 30.51 -18.62
CA LYS A 12 -12.17 30.61 -20.04
C LYS A 12 -10.66 30.45 -20.20
N TYR A 13 -9.89 31.21 -19.42
CA TYR A 13 -8.42 31.20 -19.46
C TYR A 13 -7.81 29.89 -18.97
N VAL A 14 -8.44 29.17 -18.03
CA VAL A 14 -7.97 27.84 -17.58
C VAL A 14 -7.94 26.84 -18.74
N SER A 15 -8.95 26.84 -19.60
CA SER A 15 -9.03 25.92 -20.73
C SER A 15 -7.91 26.15 -21.75
N GLN A 16 -7.60 27.42 -22.04
CA GLN A 16 -6.53 27.85 -22.96
C GLN A 16 -5.15 27.61 -22.34
N TYR A 17 -4.96 27.96 -21.07
CA TYR A 17 -3.71 27.74 -20.32
C TYR A 17 -3.35 26.25 -20.20
N ARG A 18 -4.36 25.36 -20.14
CA ARG A 18 -4.15 23.91 -20.09
C ARG A 18 -3.65 23.34 -21.43
N LYS A 19 -4.24 23.79 -22.55
CA LYS A 19 -3.95 23.26 -23.89
C LYS A 19 -2.70 23.88 -24.54
N SER A 20 -2.21 24.98 -23.99
CA SER A 20 -1.12 25.76 -24.57
C SER A 20 0.28 25.19 -24.30
N SER A 21 1.18 25.49 -25.24
CA SER A 21 2.62 25.24 -25.16
C SER A 21 3.32 26.18 -24.16
N LYS A 22 4.60 25.93 -23.85
CA LYS A 22 5.38 26.76 -22.90
C LYS A 22 5.46 28.24 -23.34
N LYS A 23 5.54 28.50 -24.66
CA LYS A 23 5.60 29.86 -25.22
C LYS A 23 4.25 30.57 -25.08
N GLU A 24 3.16 29.92 -25.47
CA GLU A 24 1.78 30.44 -25.39
C GLU A 24 1.31 30.71 -23.95
N ARG A 25 1.71 29.87 -22.98
CA ARG A 25 1.38 30.08 -21.56
C ARG A 25 1.87 31.42 -21.04
N GLY A 26 2.97 31.93 -21.59
CA GLY A 26 3.54 33.22 -21.23
C GLY A 26 2.60 34.37 -21.54
N GLN A 27 2.05 34.36 -22.76
CA GLN A 27 1.11 35.34 -23.32
C GLN A 27 -0.26 35.26 -22.63
N ILE A 28 -0.80 34.05 -22.47
CA ILE A 28 -2.08 33.82 -21.77
C ILE A 28 -2.05 34.37 -20.34
N LEU A 29 -0.91 34.23 -19.65
CA LEU A 29 -0.75 34.82 -18.31
C LEU A 29 -0.63 36.35 -18.35
N PHE A 30 -0.02 36.92 -19.37
CA PHE A 30 0.10 38.37 -19.52
C PHE A 30 -1.28 39.00 -19.72
N ASP A 31 -2.05 38.48 -20.68
CA ASP A 31 -3.40 38.94 -21.00
C ASP A 31 -4.34 38.82 -19.79
N TYR A 32 -4.26 37.69 -19.07
CA TYR A 32 -5.03 37.49 -17.85
C TYR A 32 -4.67 38.51 -16.75
N CYS A 33 -3.38 38.81 -16.57
CA CYS A 33 -2.93 39.81 -15.58
C CYS A 33 -3.40 41.22 -15.96
N GLN A 34 -3.39 41.56 -17.25
CA GLN A 34 -3.86 42.86 -17.75
C GLN A 34 -5.36 43.04 -17.49
N LEU A 35 -6.17 42.01 -17.74
CA LEU A 35 -7.62 42.05 -17.54
C LEU A 35 -8.05 42.02 -16.07
N THR A 36 -7.34 41.27 -15.23
CA THR A 36 -7.70 41.10 -13.80
C THR A 36 -6.90 42.00 -12.86
N LYS A 37 -5.92 42.75 -13.37
CA LYS A 37 -5.00 43.61 -12.61
C LYS A 37 -4.31 42.88 -11.44
N VAL A 38 -4.09 41.57 -11.56
CA VAL A 38 -3.40 40.77 -10.53
C VAL A 38 -1.95 40.48 -10.92
N LYS A 39 -1.10 40.31 -9.90
CA LYS A 39 0.29 39.87 -10.10
C LYS A 39 0.33 38.49 -10.76
N ARG A 40 1.34 38.28 -11.61
CA ARG A 40 1.56 37.03 -12.36
C ARG A 40 1.53 35.77 -11.50
N ASN A 41 2.14 35.81 -10.31
CA ASN A 41 2.13 34.68 -9.38
C ASN A 41 0.70 34.34 -8.89
N THR A 42 -0.12 35.37 -8.66
CA THR A 42 -1.53 35.22 -8.28
C THR A 42 -2.35 34.65 -9.43
N ALA A 43 -2.11 35.11 -10.66
CA ALA A 43 -2.73 34.56 -11.86
C ALA A 43 -2.44 33.06 -12.04
N VAL A 44 -1.17 32.66 -11.92
CA VAL A 44 -0.77 31.24 -11.98
C VAL A 44 -1.51 30.42 -10.93
N ARG A 45 -1.55 30.90 -9.68
CA ARG A 45 -2.24 30.20 -8.58
C ARG A 45 -3.75 30.10 -8.83
N ARG A 46 -4.40 31.16 -9.34
CA ARG A 46 -5.84 31.18 -9.66
C ARG A 46 -6.18 30.16 -10.75
N LEU A 47 -5.42 30.16 -11.86
CA LEU A 47 -5.61 29.22 -12.97
C LEU A 47 -5.34 27.76 -12.53
N LEU A 48 -4.28 27.50 -11.75
CA LEU A 48 -3.98 26.16 -11.23
C LEU A 48 -5.01 25.67 -10.21
N ARG A 49 -5.55 26.54 -9.35
CA ARG A 49 -6.59 26.18 -8.39
C ARG A 49 -7.89 25.78 -9.09
N LYS A 50 -8.27 26.50 -10.15
CA LYS A 50 -9.45 26.17 -10.97
C LYS A 50 -9.19 25.00 -11.95
N ARG A 51 -7.93 24.65 -12.21
CA ARG A 51 -7.56 23.37 -12.84
C ARG A 51 -7.88 22.17 -11.93
N LEU A 52 -7.73 22.35 -10.61
CA LEU A 52 -7.92 21.30 -9.61
C LEU A 52 -9.39 21.13 -9.19
N THR A 53 -10.25 22.12 -9.44
CA THR A 53 -11.69 21.92 -9.29
C THR A 53 -12.13 20.96 -10.39
N PRO A 54 -12.50 19.71 -10.08
CA PRO A 54 -13.01 18.81 -11.09
C PRO A 54 -14.25 19.49 -11.65
N ILE A 55 -14.29 19.68 -12.97
CA ILE A 55 -15.59 19.89 -13.62
C ILE A 55 -16.39 18.65 -13.21
N ILE A 56 -17.47 18.86 -12.47
CA ILE A 56 -18.36 17.81 -11.97
C ILE A 56 -19.14 17.28 -13.18
N TYR A 57 -18.44 16.73 -14.16
CA TYR A 57 -19.01 15.66 -14.94
C TYR A 57 -18.94 14.45 -14.02
N PRO A 58 -20.04 13.74 -13.76
CA PRO A 58 -19.96 12.45 -13.12
C PRO A 58 -19.15 11.56 -14.07
N ILE A 59 -17.84 11.50 -13.84
CA ILE A 59 -17.00 10.44 -14.38
C ILE A 59 -17.66 9.20 -13.77
N LYS A 60 -18.47 8.51 -14.58
CA LYS A 60 -18.98 7.18 -14.26
C LYS A 60 -17.73 6.42 -13.86
N ARG A 61 -17.53 6.24 -12.55
CA ARG A 61 -16.44 5.40 -12.04
C ARG A 61 -16.74 4.07 -12.69
N LYS A 62 -16.01 3.71 -13.75
CA LYS A 62 -16.08 2.37 -14.34
C LYS A 62 -15.94 1.45 -13.13
N GLY A 63 -17.03 0.75 -12.79
CA GLY A 63 -17.07 -0.08 -11.60
C GLY A 63 -15.79 -0.91 -11.59
N LYS A 64 -15.06 -0.93 -10.47
CA LYS A 64 -13.81 -1.70 -10.38
C LYS A 64 -14.10 -3.07 -10.98
N ARG A 65 -13.47 -3.39 -12.12
CA ARG A 65 -13.57 -4.72 -12.71
C ARG A 65 -13.29 -5.70 -11.59
N ARG A 66 -14.27 -6.57 -11.26
CA ARG A 66 -14.08 -7.58 -10.22
C ARG A 66 -12.81 -8.33 -10.59
N GLY A 67 -11.87 -8.38 -9.65
CA GLY A 67 -10.65 -9.15 -9.84
C GLY A 67 -10.99 -10.63 -10.07
N PRO A 68 -10.00 -11.44 -10.50
CA PRO A 68 -10.18 -12.88 -10.63
C PRO A 68 -10.71 -13.48 -9.32
N LYS A 69 -11.57 -14.51 -9.44
CA LYS A 69 -12.12 -15.23 -8.30
C LYS A 69 -10.97 -15.78 -7.45
N THR A 70 -11.09 -15.67 -6.13
CA THR A 70 -10.09 -16.17 -5.19
C THR A 70 -10.04 -17.69 -5.24
N LYS A 71 -8.89 -18.26 -5.65
CA LYS A 71 -8.66 -19.72 -5.67
C LYS A 71 -8.68 -20.35 -4.27
N TYR A 72 -8.29 -19.60 -3.24
CA TYR A 72 -8.18 -20.10 -1.87
C TYR A 72 -9.32 -19.57 -0.98
N LEU A 73 -10.30 -20.44 -0.74
CA LEU A 73 -11.42 -20.28 0.20
C LEU A 73 -10.98 -20.23 1.68
N ILE A 74 -11.95 -19.91 2.54
CA ILE A 74 -11.79 -19.90 4.01
C ILE A 74 -11.31 -21.26 4.54
N VAL A 75 -11.80 -22.35 3.94
CA VAL A 75 -11.51 -23.72 4.37
C VAL A 75 -10.02 -24.02 4.27
N HIS A 76 -9.38 -23.68 3.15
CA HIS A 76 -7.94 -23.86 2.96
C HIS A 76 -7.11 -22.99 3.92
N LYS A 77 -7.56 -21.76 4.19
CA LYS A 77 -6.88 -20.87 5.16
C LYS A 77 -6.90 -21.48 6.56
N ASN A 78 -8.04 -22.04 6.98
CA ASN A 78 -8.17 -22.67 8.29
C ASN A 78 -7.30 -23.93 8.40
N LEU A 79 -7.24 -24.75 7.34
CA LEU A 79 -6.37 -25.92 7.32
C LEU A 79 -4.89 -25.53 7.38
N LEU A 80 -4.49 -24.50 6.62
CA LEU A 80 -3.13 -23.96 6.65
C LEU A 80 -2.80 -23.34 8.02
N TYR A 81 -3.76 -22.68 8.66
CA TYR A 81 -3.60 -22.13 10.01
C TYR A 81 -3.32 -23.23 11.05
N LYS A 82 -4.05 -24.35 10.99
CA LYS A 82 -3.78 -25.53 11.84
C LYS A 82 -2.37 -26.06 11.63
N CYS A 83 -1.92 -26.19 10.38
CA CYS A 83 -0.55 -26.61 10.07
C CYS A 83 0.49 -25.63 10.64
N TRP A 84 0.23 -24.32 10.50
CA TRP A 84 1.13 -23.28 10.98
C TRP A 84 1.24 -23.24 12.51
N ILE A 85 0.14 -23.40 13.23
CA ILE A 85 0.18 -23.53 14.70
C ILE A 85 0.97 -24.76 15.11
N LEU A 86 0.68 -25.91 14.49
CA LEU A 86 1.35 -27.17 14.80
C LEU A 86 2.86 -27.09 14.56
N SER A 87 3.28 -26.33 13.55
CA SER A 87 4.69 -26.08 13.23
C SER A 87 5.42 -25.14 14.21
N GLY A 88 4.72 -24.53 15.18
CA GLY A 88 5.31 -23.49 16.04
C GLY A 88 5.48 -22.14 15.33
N LYS A 89 4.60 -21.82 14.38
CA LYS A 89 4.53 -20.53 13.69
C LYS A 89 5.77 -20.19 12.86
N ILE A 90 6.37 -21.20 12.21
CA ILE A 90 7.56 -21.01 11.37
C ILE A 90 7.27 -20.15 10.12
N CYS A 91 8.33 -19.68 9.47
CA CYS A 91 8.24 -18.93 8.22
C CYS A 91 7.63 -19.77 7.09
N ALA A 92 7.07 -19.08 6.09
CA ALA A 92 6.35 -19.71 4.98
C ALA A 92 7.23 -20.67 4.18
N GLU A 93 8.50 -20.32 3.98
CA GLU A 93 9.50 -21.09 3.25
C GLU A 93 9.64 -22.49 3.85
N ARG A 94 9.79 -22.56 5.18
CA ARG A 94 9.93 -23.82 5.90
C ARG A 94 8.59 -24.54 6.04
N LEU A 95 7.50 -23.79 6.21
CA LEU A 95 6.16 -24.37 6.33
C LEU A 95 5.79 -25.17 5.08
N VAL A 96 5.99 -24.62 3.88
CA VAL A 96 5.60 -25.25 2.62
C VAL A 96 6.19 -26.66 2.47
N VAL A 97 7.47 -26.82 2.83
CA VAL A 97 8.17 -28.11 2.81
C VAL A 97 7.53 -29.11 3.77
N MET A 98 7.09 -28.65 4.94
CA MET A 98 6.58 -29.48 6.04
C MET A 98 5.05 -29.70 6.00
N ILE A 99 4.31 -28.97 5.16
CA ILE A 99 2.85 -29.10 5.03
C ILE A 99 2.41 -30.57 4.85
N PRO A 100 3.02 -31.38 3.97
CA PRO A 100 2.60 -32.78 3.78
C PRO A 100 2.63 -33.60 5.07
N ASP A 101 3.69 -33.45 5.87
CA ASP A 101 3.88 -34.18 7.11
C ASP A 101 2.88 -33.72 8.18
N TYR A 102 2.65 -32.42 8.27
CA TYR A 102 1.65 -31.86 9.19
C TYR A 102 0.23 -32.28 8.83
N LEU A 103 -0.09 -32.40 7.54
CA LEU A 103 -1.38 -32.94 7.10
C LEU A 103 -1.54 -34.41 7.51
N ILE A 104 -0.48 -35.22 7.46
CA ILE A 104 -0.51 -36.62 7.94
C ILE A 104 -0.74 -36.65 9.46
N GLN A 105 -0.04 -35.82 10.22
CA GLN A 105 -0.19 -35.74 11.68
C GLN A 105 -1.60 -35.27 12.08
N LEU A 106 -2.14 -34.26 11.40
CA LEU A 106 -3.52 -33.78 11.64
C LEU A 106 -4.57 -34.83 11.28
N LYS A 107 -4.28 -35.69 10.29
CA LYS A 107 -5.14 -36.84 9.95
C LYS A 107 -5.10 -37.88 11.07
N LYS A 108 -3.92 -38.22 11.59
CA LYS A 108 -3.77 -39.15 12.72
C LYS A 108 -4.49 -38.66 13.98
N SER A 109 -4.47 -37.35 14.23
CA SER A 109 -5.15 -36.77 15.40
C SER A 109 -6.66 -36.55 15.22
N GLY A 110 -7.26 -36.98 14.10
CA GLY A 110 -8.68 -36.76 13.78
C GLY A 110 -9.10 -35.31 13.52
N LYS A 111 -8.15 -34.35 13.52
CA LYS A 111 -8.43 -32.91 13.38
C LYS A 111 -8.69 -32.48 11.92
N ILE A 112 -8.52 -33.42 10.99
CA ILE A 112 -8.72 -33.28 9.54
C ILE A 112 -10.07 -33.80 9.04
N ASN A 113 -10.81 -34.56 9.86
CA ASN A 113 -12.08 -35.18 9.46
C ASN A 113 -13.14 -34.22 8.87
N PRO A 114 -13.25 -32.94 9.26
CA PRO A 114 -14.26 -32.05 8.67
C PRO A 114 -13.87 -31.48 7.29
N TYR A 115 -12.71 -31.83 6.72
CA TYR A 115 -12.24 -31.28 5.43
C TYR A 115 -12.38 -32.28 4.29
N SER A 116 -12.77 -31.80 3.11
CA SER A 116 -12.80 -32.61 1.89
C SER A 116 -11.39 -33.02 1.45
N LEU A 117 -11.26 -34.20 0.84
CA LEU A 117 -10.00 -34.69 0.28
C LEU A 117 -9.43 -33.72 -0.78
N ASP A 118 -10.30 -33.03 -1.52
CA ASP A 118 -9.88 -32.06 -2.53
C ASP A 118 -9.28 -30.80 -1.89
N ASP A 119 -9.84 -30.34 -0.77
CA ASP A 119 -9.30 -29.20 -0.02
C ASP A 119 -7.92 -29.50 0.53
N ILE A 120 -7.69 -30.73 0.99
CA ILE A 120 -6.41 -31.21 1.49
C ILE A 120 -5.38 -31.25 0.34
N LYS A 121 -5.76 -31.74 -0.84
CA LYS A 121 -4.89 -31.73 -2.03
C LYS A 121 -4.51 -30.31 -2.44
N ILE A 122 -5.46 -29.37 -2.41
CA ILE A 122 -5.22 -27.96 -2.73
C ILE A 122 -4.21 -27.34 -1.76
N VAL A 123 -4.35 -27.60 -0.45
CA VAL A 123 -3.41 -27.08 0.56
C VAL A 123 -2.05 -27.77 0.46
N ARG A 124 -2.00 -29.06 0.15
CA ARG A 124 -0.75 -29.80 -0.06
C ARG A 124 0.11 -29.20 -1.18
N ASN A 125 -0.52 -28.72 -2.25
CA ASN A 125 0.15 -28.20 -3.44
C ASN A 125 0.17 -26.66 -3.51
N ILE A 126 0.08 -25.98 -2.36
CA ILE A 126 0.05 -24.53 -2.31
C ILE A 126 1.45 -23.94 -2.60
N SER A 127 1.50 -22.81 -3.33
CA SER A 127 2.77 -22.14 -3.60
C SER A 127 3.26 -21.34 -2.40
N GLU A 128 4.58 -21.23 -2.25
CA GLU A 128 5.23 -20.47 -1.17
C GLU A 128 4.76 -19.01 -1.10
N SER A 129 4.66 -18.34 -2.25
CA SER A 129 4.19 -16.95 -2.32
C SER A 129 2.74 -16.80 -1.81
N THR A 130 1.90 -17.80 -2.04
CA THR A 130 0.53 -17.82 -1.53
C THR A 130 0.52 -18.04 -0.02
N VAL A 131 1.33 -18.98 0.48
CA VAL A 131 1.47 -19.23 1.92
C VAL A 131 1.95 -17.98 2.65
N LYS A 132 2.97 -17.27 2.12
CA LYS A 132 3.42 -15.97 2.64
C LYS A 132 2.28 -14.96 2.78
N ARG A 133 1.46 -14.84 1.73
CA ARG A 133 0.31 -13.92 1.73
C ARG A 133 -0.76 -14.33 2.74
N ILE A 134 -1.05 -15.62 2.89
CA ILE A 134 -2.05 -16.12 3.84
C ILE A 134 -1.54 -16.00 5.28
N ILE A 135 -0.30 -16.39 5.57
CA ILE A 135 0.29 -16.30 6.91
C ILE A 135 0.22 -14.87 7.44
N LYS A 136 0.46 -13.86 6.60
CA LYS A 136 0.33 -12.43 6.97
C LYS A 136 -1.07 -12.05 7.44
N THR A 137 -2.11 -12.79 7.04
CA THR A 137 -3.50 -12.55 7.45
C THR A 137 -3.88 -13.26 8.75
N PHE A 138 -3.02 -14.10 9.31
CA PHE A 138 -3.32 -14.80 10.56
C PHE A 138 -3.29 -13.86 11.77
N PRO A 139 -4.22 -14.04 12.73
CA PRO A 139 -4.42 -13.10 13.83
C PRO A 139 -3.18 -12.90 14.70
N GLU A 140 -2.35 -13.93 14.86
CA GLU A 140 -1.15 -13.89 15.69
C GLU A 140 -0.04 -13.05 15.04
N ASN A 141 0.07 -13.07 13.71
CA ASN A 141 0.95 -12.17 12.97
C ASN A 141 0.41 -10.74 12.97
N ILE A 142 -0.91 -10.58 12.93
CA ILE A 142 -1.54 -9.27 13.09
C ILE A 142 -1.23 -8.72 14.49
N LEU A 143 -1.28 -9.54 15.54
CA LEU A 143 -0.90 -9.15 16.90
C LEU A 143 0.58 -8.72 16.95
N SER A 144 1.50 -9.49 16.37
CA SER A 144 2.92 -9.08 16.27
C SER A 144 3.14 -7.82 15.43
N SER A 145 2.23 -7.52 14.50
CA SER A 145 2.23 -6.29 13.70
C SER A 145 1.59 -5.11 14.44
N LEU A 146 0.68 -5.37 15.39
CA LEU A 146 0.08 -4.40 16.30
C LEU A 146 1.06 -3.99 17.40
N TYR A 147 1.96 -4.89 17.82
CA TYR A 147 3.15 -4.50 18.57
C TYR A 147 4.10 -3.73 17.63
N PRO A 148 4.40 -2.45 17.91
CA PRO A 148 5.24 -1.66 17.04
C PRO A 148 6.59 -2.36 16.86
N LYS A 149 7.02 -2.56 15.60
CA LYS A 149 8.41 -2.90 15.24
C LYS A 149 9.34 -2.20 16.23
N LYS A 150 10.28 -2.93 16.85
CA LYS A 150 11.30 -2.40 17.78
C LYS A 150 11.54 -0.94 17.43
N ARG A 151 10.93 -0.02 18.19
CA ARG A 151 11.20 1.42 18.01
C ARG A 151 12.72 1.50 18.08
N LYS A 152 13.38 2.14 17.11
CA LYS A 152 14.82 2.42 17.22
C LYS A 152 15.01 2.90 18.65
N GLY A 153 15.75 2.13 19.46
CA GLY A 153 15.88 2.42 20.90
C GLY A 153 16.24 3.89 21.09
N ASN A 154 15.94 4.48 22.24
CA ASN A 154 16.14 5.91 22.47
C ASN A 154 17.53 6.34 21.96
N LEU A 155 17.55 7.13 20.87
CA LEU A 155 18.80 7.58 20.24
C LEU A 155 19.66 8.37 21.23
N SER A 156 19.01 9.03 22.20
CA SER A 156 19.66 9.71 23.32
C SER A 156 20.46 8.77 24.21
N LEU A 157 19.97 7.56 24.50
CA LEU A 157 20.70 6.58 25.32
C LEU A 157 21.98 6.13 24.64
N TYR A 158 21.96 5.91 23.32
CA TYR A 158 23.16 5.53 22.57
C TYR A 158 24.28 6.59 22.58
N LYS A 159 23.93 7.87 22.82
CA LYS A 159 24.93 8.94 22.99
C LYS A 159 25.54 8.98 24.38
N GLN A 160 24.83 8.46 25.39
CA GLN A 160 25.28 8.43 26.78
C GLN A 160 26.17 7.22 27.08
N ILE A 161 26.11 6.17 26.24
CA ILE A 161 26.97 5.01 26.38
C ILE A 161 28.35 5.37 25.79
N PRO A 162 29.43 5.41 26.60
CA PRO A 162 30.75 5.71 26.10
C PRO A 162 31.22 4.60 25.16
N ILE A 163 31.47 4.95 23.90
CA ILE A 163 32.02 4.02 22.91
C ILE A 163 33.52 3.94 23.13
N LYS A 164 33.98 2.89 23.82
CA LYS A 164 35.41 2.51 23.81
C LYS A 164 35.67 1.75 22.51
N ALA A 165 36.13 2.46 21.49
CA ALA A 165 36.63 1.84 20.28
C ALA A 165 38.15 1.99 20.24
N ASN A 166 38.86 0.85 20.16
CA ASN A 166 40.31 0.82 19.93
C ASN A 166 40.60 1.11 18.46
N PHE A 167 40.42 2.38 18.06
CA PHE A 167 40.90 2.84 16.77
C PHE A 167 42.41 3.06 16.86
N GLY A 168 43.20 2.06 16.46
CA GLY A 168 44.64 2.23 16.24
C GLY A 168 45.57 1.64 17.29
N SER A 169 45.12 0.77 18.19
CA SER A 169 46.05 -0.08 18.92
C SER A 169 46.65 -1.07 17.92
N LYS A 170 47.84 -0.76 17.37
CA LYS A 170 48.68 -1.80 16.79
C LYS A 170 48.92 -2.77 17.94
N VAL A 171 48.38 -3.97 17.81
CA VAL A 171 48.74 -5.11 18.65
C VAL A 171 50.21 -5.38 18.32
N THR A 172 51.10 -4.75 19.08
CA THR A 172 52.50 -5.16 19.23
C THR A 172 52.54 -6.30 20.23
#